data_AF-A0A7S2RB18-F1
#
_entry.id   AF-A0A7S2RB18-F1
#
_cell.length_a   1.000
_cell.length_b   1.000
_cell.length_c   1.000
_cell.angle_alpha   90.00
_cell.angle_beta   90.00
_cell.angle_gamma   90.00
#
_symmetry.space_group_name_H-M   'P 1'
#
loop_
_entity.id
_entity.type
_entity.pdbx_description
1 polymer ?
#
loop_
_entity_poly.entity_id
_entity_poly.type
_entity_poly.pdbx_seq_one_letter_code
_entity_poly.pdbx_strand_id
1 'polypeptide(L)'
;YCTFKNLVTIDGKEYVERSLNAQGRVDATSKLEEPNTCITSGMKGYVKWLKDLNLTVSWYTPGGSRSCNGKEYRTEAHYEQLVENDINTYREWGIDVLKIDQCNGFSGVPRKFRGYTKMIKLWKLKITKLYPTLEIENCKYGCHSISQYPNRKHPNGIVNRKPKINTECKYYSSLFRTYSDIRPWAATIFRTAESFAPWLKLSSPENGWAYGDAMTVCNYNYSTSPYRPADDQPEEHGELTPALEKAHYGMWVIASQPLFISAPVEDCRKDILALLKNPDIIKINQHYSGDAGSVVRLTGNNLLQTGSTAGRIVKRWMKYIRTRTKETRAFLFVDETFSLPESAFDTAALKVIYCGARYNIKVFWDTGNVMFRSVFFQCTRAF
;
A
#
# COMPACT_ATOMS: atom_id res chain seq x y z
N TYR A 1 6.93 -16.02 -7.77
CA TYR A 1 6.88 -14.81 -8.61
C TYR A 1 7.33 -15.14 -10.03
N CYS A 2 6.46 -14.98 -11.02
CA CYS A 2 6.75 -15.28 -12.42
C CYS A 2 7.58 -14.20 -13.14
N THR A 3 7.48 -12.94 -12.71
CA THR A 3 8.14 -11.77 -13.31
C THR A 3 9.68 -11.88 -13.41
N PHE A 4 10.31 -12.77 -12.64
CA PHE A 4 11.75 -13.01 -12.67
C PHE A 4 12.09 -14.48 -12.92
N LYS A 5 11.19 -15.23 -13.57
CA LYS A 5 11.41 -16.63 -13.96
C LYS A 5 11.85 -16.80 -15.41
N ASN A 6 11.75 -15.74 -16.20
CA ASN A 6 12.30 -15.61 -17.54
C ASN A 6 13.52 -14.67 -17.52
N LEU A 7 14.63 -15.17 -16.99
CA LEU A 7 15.89 -14.44 -16.99
C LEU A 7 16.84 -15.01 -18.03
N VAL A 8 17.53 -14.12 -18.75
CA VAL A 8 18.57 -14.47 -19.72
C VAL A 8 19.85 -13.72 -19.39
N THR A 9 21.00 -14.36 -19.62
CA THR A 9 22.30 -13.73 -19.40
C THR A 9 22.82 -13.14 -20.70
N ILE A 10 23.09 -11.83 -20.69
CA ILE A 10 23.63 -11.07 -21.83
C ILE A 10 24.84 -10.29 -21.31
N ASP A 11 26.01 -10.49 -21.93
CA ASP A 11 27.27 -9.84 -21.54
C ASP A 11 27.56 -9.92 -20.03
N GLY A 12 27.32 -11.09 -19.43
CA GLY A 12 27.57 -11.36 -18.00
C GLY A 12 26.57 -10.72 -17.04
N LYS A 13 25.46 -10.15 -17.54
CA LYS A 13 24.38 -9.58 -16.72
C LYS A 13 23.07 -10.33 -16.94
N GLU A 14 22.30 -10.47 -15.86
CA GLU A 14 20.97 -11.08 -15.93
C GLU A 14 19.91 -10.03 -16.30
N TYR A 15 19.29 -10.22 -17.46
CA TYR A 15 18.15 -9.46 -17.96
C TYR A 15 16.85 -10.23 -17.72
N VAL A 16 15.76 -9.52 -17.47
CA VAL A 16 14.44 -10.07 -17.80
C VAL A 16 14.39 -10.27 -19.30
N GLU A 17 13.88 -11.41 -19.75
CA GLU A 17 13.93 -11.84 -21.14
C GLU A 17 13.24 -10.86 -22.09
N ARG A 18 13.95 -10.53 -23.18
CA ARG A 18 13.52 -9.61 -24.23
C ARG A 18 14.04 -10.10 -25.58
N SER A 19 13.34 -9.76 -26.65
CA SER A 19 13.86 -10.01 -27.99
C SER A 19 15.20 -9.29 -28.21
N LEU A 20 16.13 -9.96 -28.88
CA LEU A 20 17.49 -9.46 -29.13
C LEU A 20 17.69 -9.19 -30.61
N ASN A 21 18.59 -8.28 -30.93
CA ASN A 21 18.99 -8.05 -32.31
C ASN A 21 19.90 -9.17 -32.83
N ALA A 22 20.30 -9.07 -34.11
CA ALA A 22 21.13 -10.08 -34.76
C ALA A 22 22.50 -10.31 -34.09
N GLN A 23 22.96 -9.37 -33.25
CA GLN A 23 24.20 -9.48 -32.48
C GLN A 23 23.97 -10.00 -31.05
N GLY A 24 22.76 -10.46 -30.72
CA GLY A 24 22.41 -10.96 -29.39
C GLY A 24 22.35 -9.86 -28.33
N ARG A 25 22.07 -8.61 -28.71
CA ARG A 25 22.02 -7.46 -27.80
C ARG A 25 20.64 -6.85 -27.72
N VAL A 26 20.36 -6.21 -26.57
CA VAL A 26 19.16 -5.39 -26.39
C VAL A 26 19.33 -4.06 -27.11
N ASP A 27 18.38 -3.71 -27.98
CA ASP A 27 18.38 -2.45 -28.73
C ASP A 27 17.02 -1.75 -28.70
N ALA A 28 16.84 -0.69 -29.49
CA ALA A 28 15.60 0.09 -29.55
C ALA A 28 14.36 -0.70 -30.02
N THR A 29 14.53 -1.86 -30.65
CA THR A 29 13.44 -2.70 -31.16
C THR A 29 13.06 -3.83 -30.21
N SER A 30 13.92 -4.12 -29.23
CA SER A 30 13.71 -5.17 -28.23
C SER A 30 12.40 -4.98 -27.43
N LYS A 31 11.65 -6.07 -27.26
CA LYS A 31 10.37 -6.15 -26.52
C LYS A 31 10.48 -7.19 -25.41
N LEU A 32 9.70 -7.04 -24.33
CA LEU A 32 9.64 -8.05 -23.28
C LEU A 32 9.07 -9.36 -23.81
N GLU A 33 9.66 -10.48 -23.41
CA GLU A 33 9.15 -11.81 -23.71
C GLU A 33 8.28 -12.34 -22.56
N GLU A 34 7.32 -13.20 -22.90
CA GLU A 34 6.40 -13.79 -21.93
C GLU A 34 7.12 -14.81 -21.03
N PRO A 35 6.82 -14.87 -19.71
CA PRO A 35 7.41 -15.84 -18.79
C PRO A 35 6.78 -17.24 -18.92
N ASN A 36 6.91 -17.86 -20.10
CA ASN A 36 6.23 -19.11 -20.47
C ASN A 36 6.64 -20.33 -19.62
N THR A 37 7.77 -20.26 -18.93
CA THR A 37 8.22 -21.30 -18.00
C THR A 37 7.33 -21.45 -16.76
N CYS A 38 6.53 -20.43 -16.43
CA CYS A 38 5.60 -20.48 -15.30
C CYS A 38 4.18 -20.03 -15.64
N ILE A 39 3.98 -19.28 -16.73
CA ILE A 39 2.66 -18.96 -17.29
C ILE A 39 2.53 -19.69 -18.63
N THR A 40 2.25 -20.99 -18.55
CA THR A 40 2.24 -21.88 -19.73
C THR A 40 1.12 -21.59 -20.72
N SER A 41 0.07 -20.87 -20.30
CA SER A 41 -1.00 -20.38 -21.17
C SER A 41 -0.59 -19.18 -22.05
N GLY A 42 0.62 -18.66 -21.86
CA GLY A 42 0.99 -17.32 -22.29
C GLY A 42 0.27 -16.23 -21.47
N MET A 43 0.77 -15.00 -21.56
CA MET A 43 0.25 -13.85 -20.81
C MET A 43 -1.17 -13.50 -21.22
N LYS A 44 -1.48 -13.53 -22.53
CA LYS A 44 -2.84 -13.28 -23.02
C LYS A 44 -3.86 -14.29 -22.47
N GLY A 45 -3.50 -15.58 -22.46
CA GLY A 45 -4.36 -16.64 -21.93
C GLY A 45 -4.57 -16.47 -20.42
N TYR A 46 -3.51 -16.16 -19.69
CA TYR A 46 -3.56 -15.93 -18.24
C TYR A 46 -4.41 -14.71 -17.86
N VAL A 47 -4.19 -13.59 -18.54
CA VAL A 47 -4.96 -12.36 -18.33
C VAL A 47 -6.43 -12.58 -18.69
N LYS A 48 -6.72 -13.27 -19.80
CA LYS A 48 -8.09 -13.61 -20.16
C LYS A 48 -8.77 -14.44 -19.06
N TRP A 49 -8.10 -15.47 -18.56
CA TRP A 49 -8.63 -16.31 -17.48
C TRP A 49 -8.96 -15.49 -16.21
N LEU A 50 -8.07 -14.59 -15.79
CA LEU A 50 -8.35 -13.69 -14.66
C LEU A 50 -9.54 -12.75 -14.93
N LYS A 51 -9.65 -12.22 -16.15
CA LYS A 51 -10.76 -11.35 -16.54
C LYS A 51 -12.10 -12.09 -16.63
N ASP A 52 -12.10 -13.36 -17.05
CA ASP A 52 -13.28 -14.22 -17.01
C ASP A 52 -13.77 -14.46 -15.57
N LEU A 53 -12.88 -14.33 -14.58
CA LEU A 53 -13.20 -14.32 -13.13
C LEU A 53 -13.58 -12.92 -12.61
N ASN A 54 -13.75 -11.93 -13.49
CA ASN A 54 -14.05 -10.54 -13.17
C ASN A 54 -12.97 -9.87 -12.31
N LEU A 55 -11.71 -10.25 -12.51
CA LEU A 55 -10.55 -9.67 -11.82
C LEU A 55 -9.80 -8.67 -12.71
N THR A 56 -9.30 -7.61 -12.09
CA THR A 56 -8.33 -6.67 -12.66
C THR A 56 -6.92 -7.23 -12.53
N VAL A 57 -6.11 -7.13 -13.58
CA VAL A 57 -4.74 -7.67 -13.58
C VAL A 57 -3.70 -6.56 -13.42
N SER A 58 -2.89 -6.66 -12.38
CA SER A 58 -1.73 -5.78 -12.14
C SER A 58 -0.42 -6.46 -12.54
N TRP A 59 0.55 -5.69 -13.03
CA TRP A 59 1.91 -6.15 -13.31
C TRP A 59 2.99 -5.22 -12.76
N TYR A 60 4.20 -5.73 -12.61
CA TYR A 60 5.36 -5.00 -12.08
C TYR A 60 6.33 -4.61 -13.19
N THR A 61 6.88 -3.40 -13.09
CA THR A 61 8.08 -2.98 -13.81
C THR A 61 8.94 -2.06 -12.93
N PRO A 62 10.28 -2.12 -13.00
CA PRO A 62 11.06 -0.95 -12.61
C PRO A 62 10.73 0.17 -13.59
N GLY A 63 10.62 1.41 -13.13
CA GLY A 63 10.61 2.54 -14.06
C GLY A 63 12.02 2.90 -14.52
N GLY A 64 13.05 2.56 -13.75
CA GLY A 64 14.46 2.69 -14.15
C GLY A 64 14.93 1.58 -15.11
N SER A 65 16.24 1.39 -15.24
CA SER A 65 16.81 0.32 -16.07
C SER A 65 16.92 -1.03 -15.35
N ARG A 66 16.81 -1.05 -14.02
CA ARG A 66 17.02 -2.24 -13.17
C ARG A 66 15.93 -2.42 -12.12
N SER A 67 15.48 -3.66 -11.93
CA SER A 67 14.57 -4.06 -10.86
C SER A 67 15.21 -4.02 -9.47
N CYS A 68 14.40 -4.03 -8.40
CA CYS A 68 14.90 -4.05 -7.02
C CYS A 68 15.93 -5.16 -6.74
N ASN A 69 15.78 -6.31 -7.39
CA ASN A 69 16.69 -7.45 -7.24
C ASN A 69 17.88 -7.41 -8.23
N GLY A 70 18.18 -6.23 -8.78
CA GLY A 70 19.34 -5.98 -9.62
C GLY A 70 19.22 -6.49 -11.06
N LYS A 71 18.12 -7.13 -11.45
CA LYS A 71 17.91 -7.64 -12.82
C LYS A 71 17.71 -6.49 -13.80
N GLU A 72 18.37 -6.56 -14.95
CA GLU A 72 18.32 -5.56 -16.00
C GLU A 72 16.99 -5.65 -16.80
N TYR A 73 16.44 -4.51 -17.19
CA TYR A 73 15.22 -4.38 -18.00
C TYR A 73 15.47 -3.57 -19.26
N ARG A 74 16.25 -2.49 -19.15
CA ARG A 74 16.45 -1.51 -20.23
C ARG A 74 17.91 -1.09 -20.30
N THR A 75 18.32 -0.53 -21.43
CA THR A 75 19.63 0.10 -21.59
C THR A 75 19.49 1.61 -21.62
N GLU A 76 20.51 2.35 -21.16
CA GLU A 76 20.46 3.83 -21.17
C GLU A 76 20.35 4.39 -22.61
N ALA A 77 21.03 3.75 -23.57
CA ALA A 77 21.07 4.18 -24.97
C ALA A 77 19.69 4.16 -25.66
N HIS A 78 18.81 3.24 -25.26
CA HIS A 78 17.51 3.02 -25.88
C HIS A 78 16.34 3.18 -24.89
N TYR A 79 16.59 3.77 -23.72
CA TYR A 79 15.67 3.75 -22.59
C TYR A 79 14.25 4.20 -22.95
N GLU A 80 14.11 5.29 -23.70
CA GLU A 80 12.80 5.83 -24.06
C GLU A 80 12.02 4.90 -25.01
N GLN A 81 12.69 4.35 -26.03
CA GLN A 81 12.10 3.38 -26.96
C GLN A 81 11.72 2.08 -26.24
N LEU A 82 12.56 1.62 -25.32
CA LEU A 82 12.28 0.43 -24.54
C LEU A 82 11.07 0.63 -23.59
N VAL A 83 10.92 1.81 -22.98
CA VAL A 83 9.70 2.15 -22.22
C VAL A 83 8.46 2.07 -23.12
N GLU A 84 8.52 2.60 -24.35
CA GLU A 84 7.41 2.52 -25.30
C GLU A 84 7.10 1.06 -25.70
N ASN A 85 8.12 0.27 -25.98
CA ASN A 85 7.97 -1.15 -26.33
C ASN A 85 7.36 -1.95 -25.17
N ASP A 86 7.77 -1.68 -23.93
CA ASP A 86 7.24 -2.35 -22.76
C ASP A 86 5.76 -1.99 -22.54
N ILE A 87 5.38 -0.72 -22.71
CA ILE A 87 3.97 -0.29 -22.63
C ILE A 87 3.12 -1.00 -23.70
N ASN A 88 3.62 -1.10 -24.93
CA ASN A 88 2.94 -1.84 -25.99
C ASN A 88 2.82 -3.33 -25.65
N THR A 89 3.85 -3.92 -25.03
CA THR A 89 3.83 -5.31 -24.57
C THR A 89 2.78 -5.52 -23.48
N TYR A 90 2.70 -4.65 -22.48
CA TYR A 90 1.67 -4.71 -21.44
C TYR A 90 0.26 -4.54 -22.01
N ARG A 91 0.09 -3.71 -23.05
CA ARG A 91 -1.17 -3.60 -23.80
C ARG A 91 -1.52 -4.88 -24.54
N GLU A 92 -0.55 -5.51 -25.20
CA GLU A 92 -0.74 -6.78 -25.90
C GLU A 92 -1.11 -7.91 -24.93
N TRP A 93 -0.51 -7.93 -23.73
CA TRP A 93 -0.87 -8.85 -22.66
C TRP A 93 -2.23 -8.53 -22.02
N GLY A 94 -2.68 -7.27 -22.10
CA GLY A 94 -3.95 -6.82 -21.55
C GLY A 94 -3.91 -6.47 -20.06
N ILE A 95 -2.77 -5.99 -19.57
CA ILE A 95 -2.57 -5.55 -18.17
C ILE A 95 -3.41 -4.30 -17.88
N ASP A 96 -4.10 -4.27 -16.73
CA ASP A 96 -4.99 -3.16 -16.36
C ASP A 96 -4.30 -2.14 -15.45
N VAL A 97 -3.40 -2.58 -14.57
CA VAL A 97 -2.65 -1.73 -13.63
C VAL A 97 -1.15 -2.02 -13.74
N LEU A 98 -0.33 -0.98 -13.81
CA LEU A 98 1.13 -1.13 -13.84
C LEU A 98 1.74 -0.50 -12.58
N LYS A 99 2.36 -1.34 -11.75
CA LYS A 99 3.22 -0.93 -10.65
C LYS A 99 4.59 -0.55 -11.18
N ILE A 100 4.93 0.74 -11.11
CA ILE A 100 6.19 1.29 -11.59
C ILE A 100 7.09 1.64 -10.40
N ASP A 101 8.18 0.91 -10.24
CA ASP A 101 9.05 0.97 -9.06
C ASP A 101 10.34 1.78 -9.27
N GLN A 102 10.77 2.53 -8.27
CA GLN A 102 11.97 3.38 -8.28
C GLN A 102 13.25 2.71 -7.71
N CYS A 103 13.28 1.39 -7.60
CA CYS A 103 14.51 0.73 -7.16
C CYS A 103 15.73 1.02 -8.06
N ASN A 104 16.92 0.99 -7.46
CA ASN A 104 18.20 1.42 -8.08
C ASN A 104 18.23 2.88 -8.58
N GLY A 105 17.25 3.69 -8.16
CA GLY A 105 17.21 5.12 -8.43
C GLY A 105 17.19 5.43 -9.92
N PHE A 106 18.25 6.08 -10.41
CA PHE A 106 18.37 6.55 -11.79
C PHE A 106 19.49 5.83 -12.56
N SER A 107 19.96 4.68 -12.06
CA SER A 107 20.92 3.86 -12.80
C SER A 107 20.35 3.49 -14.17
N GLY A 108 21.16 3.67 -15.22
CA GLY A 108 20.79 3.43 -16.62
C GLY A 108 19.65 4.29 -17.17
N VAL A 109 19.30 5.39 -16.50
CA VAL A 109 18.28 6.35 -16.96
C VAL A 109 18.96 7.58 -17.56
N PRO A 110 18.58 8.05 -18.77
CA PRO A 110 19.16 9.26 -19.37
C PRO A 110 19.00 10.50 -18.48
N ARG A 111 20.01 11.38 -18.45
CA ARG A 111 20.07 12.59 -17.59
C ARG A 111 18.78 13.43 -17.61
N LYS A 112 18.15 13.58 -18.78
CA LYS A 112 16.90 14.35 -18.96
C LYS A 112 15.72 13.82 -18.12
N PHE A 113 15.72 12.52 -17.81
CA PHE A 113 14.66 11.86 -17.04
C PHE A 113 15.04 11.58 -15.59
N ARG A 114 16.26 11.90 -15.16
CA ARG A 114 16.69 11.73 -13.76
C ARG A 114 16.04 12.81 -12.89
N GLY A 115 15.32 12.37 -11.86
CA GLY A 115 14.65 13.23 -10.90
C GLY A 115 13.44 12.53 -10.29
N TYR A 116 13.07 12.93 -9.08
CA TYR A 116 12.02 12.26 -8.31
C TYR A 116 10.71 12.12 -9.09
N THR A 117 10.24 13.18 -9.76
CA THR A 117 9.01 13.14 -10.57
C THR A 117 9.25 12.99 -12.08
N LYS A 118 10.46 13.24 -12.57
CA LYS A 118 10.73 13.27 -14.03
C LYS A 118 10.53 11.91 -14.70
N MET A 119 10.93 10.84 -14.03
CA MET A 119 10.78 9.49 -14.56
C MET A 119 9.31 9.08 -14.64
N ILE A 120 8.54 9.24 -13.56
CA ILE A 120 7.11 8.91 -13.60
C ILE A 120 6.32 9.80 -14.56
N LYS A 121 6.73 11.07 -14.73
CA LYS A 121 6.16 11.97 -15.74
C LYS A 121 6.37 11.44 -17.16
N LEU A 122 7.57 10.94 -17.49
CA LEU A 122 7.81 10.27 -18.77
C LEU A 122 6.89 9.07 -18.95
N TRP A 123 6.83 8.17 -17.95
CA TRP A 123 5.95 7.00 -18.00
C TRP A 123 4.49 7.39 -18.21
N LYS A 124 3.97 8.36 -17.44
CA LYS A 124 2.61 8.88 -17.62
C LYS A 124 2.38 9.42 -19.03
N LEU A 125 3.32 10.19 -19.59
CA LEU A 125 3.22 10.74 -20.95
C LEU A 125 3.16 9.62 -22.00
N LYS A 126 4.02 8.61 -21.91
CA LYS A 126 4.05 7.49 -22.86
C LYS A 126 2.81 6.59 -22.71
N ILE A 127 2.40 6.26 -21.48
CA ILE A 127 1.19 5.48 -21.21
C ILE A 127 -0.05 6.19 -21.75
N THR A 128 -0.20 7.50 -21.48
CA THR A 128 -1.35 8.28 -21.98
C THR A 128 -1.45 8.24 -23.52
N LYS A 129 -0.30 8.18 -24.22
CA LYS A 129 -0.27 8.10 -25.68
C LYS A 129 -0.52 6.69 -26.23
N LEU A 130 0.08 5.67 -25.61
CA LEU A 130 0.16 4.31 -26.17
C LEU A 130 -0.89 3.35 -25.60
N TYR A 131 -1.28 3.56 -24.34
CA TYR A 131 -2.23 2.71 -23.62
C TYR A 131 -3.00 3.53 -22.54
N PRO A 132 -3.89 4.45 -22.94
CA PRO A 132 -4.49 5.44 -22.04
C PRO A 132 -5.35 4.86 -20.90
N THR A 133 -5.82 3.61 -21.04
CA THR A 133 -6.60 2.92 -20.01
C THR A 133 -5.76 2.21 -18.96
N LEU A 134 -4.43 2.13 -19.15
CA LEU A 134 -3.53 1.50 -18.18
C LEU A 134 -3.39 2.40 -16.94
N GLU A 135 -3.83 1.89 -15.80
CA GLU A 135 -3.68 2.59 -14.53
C GLU A 135 -2.23 2.51 -14.03
N ILE A 136 -1.80 3.55 -13.31
CA ILE A 136 -0.43 3.63 -12.80
C ILE A 136 -0.47 3.57 -11.28
N GLU A 137 0.19 2.55 -10.72
CA GLU A 137 0.60 2.49 -9.33
C GLU A 137 2.06 2.99 -9.23
N ASN A 138 2.22 4.23 -8.77
CA ASN A 138 3.52 4.84 -8.57
C ASN A 138 4.14 4.38 -7.25
N CYS A 139 5.13 3.52 -7.39
CA CYS A 139 5.88 2.97 -6.28
C CYS A 139 7.15 3.82 -6.06
N LYS A 140 6.96 5.02 -5.45
CA LYS A 140 7.97 5.88 -4.76
C LYS A 140 8.46 7.17 -5.44
N TYR A 141 8.07 7.52 -6.68
CA TYR A 141 8.60 8.67 -7.49
C TYR A 141 8.39 10.09 -6.95
N GLY A 142 8.96 10.42 -5.79
CA GLY A 142 8.84 11.74 -5.18
C GLY A 142 7.52 11.99 -4.47
N CYS A 143 6.69 10.95 -4.29
CA CYS A 143 5.41 10.99 -3.60
C CYS A 143 5.49 10.62 -2.11
N HIS A 144 6.72 10.54 -1.62
CA HIS A 144 7.03 10.20 -0.24
C HIS A 144 6.88 11.44 0.64
N SER A 145 6.13 11.31 1.73
CA SER A 145 5.92 12.40 2.68
C SER A 145 7.08 12.47 3.68
N ILE A 146 7.54 11.35 4.23
CA ILE A 146 8.56 11.30 5.27
C ILE A 146 9.94 11.30 4.62
N SER A 147 10.78 12.32 4.80
CA SER A 147 12.11 12.28 4.17
C SER A 147 12.98 11.22 4.87
N GLN A 148 13.39 10.20 4.13
CA GLN A 148 14.41 9.17 4.47
C GLN A 148 13.82 7.83 4.89
N TYR A 149 14.34 6.79 4.23
CA TYR A 149 14.36 5.41 4.71
C TYR A 149 14.61 5.42 6.22
N PRO A 150 13.99 4.51 7.00
CA PRO A 150 14.49 4.25 8.35
C PRO A 150 16.01 4.08 8.24
N ASN A 151 16.76 4.84 9.04
CA ASN A 151 18.21 4.69 9.10
C ASN A 151 18.47 3.19 9.28
N ARG A 152 19.18 2.55 8.34
CA ARG A 152 19.40 1.09 8.40
C ARG A 152 20.05 0.64 9.72
N LYS A 153 20.80 1.54 10.38
CA LYS A 153 21.39 1.32 11.71
C LYS A 153 20.42 1.56 12.87
N HIS A 154 19.34 2.30 12.64
CA HIS A 154 18.31 2.60 13.62
C HIS A 154 16.92 2.49 12.97
N PRO A 155 16.42 1.24 12.76
CA PRO A 155 15.07 1.01 12.24
C PRO A 155 13.96 1.59 13.13
N ASN A 156 14.30 2.02 14.35
CA ASN A 156 13.44 2.70 15.32
C ASN A 156 13.69 4.22 15.42
N GLY A 157 14.61 4.77 14.61
CA GLY A 157 14.92 6.19 14.60
C GLY A 157 13.74 7.02 14.11
N ILE A 158 13.18 7.86 14.97
CA ILE A 158 12.15 8.82 14.60
C ILE A 158 12.77 9.84 13.63
N VAL A 159 12.29 9.84 12.39
CA VAL A 159 12.67 10.86 11.41
C VAL A 159 11.98 12.17 11.80
N ASN A 160 12.70 13.05 12.48
CA ASN A 160 12.20 14.35 12.97
C ASN A 160 11.95 15.41 11.86
N ARG A 161 11.88 15.02 10.58
CA ARG A 161 11.60 15.97 9.49
C ARG A 161 10.11 15.98 9.17
N LYS A 162 9.49 17.16 9.27
CA LYS A 162 8.10 17.38 8.87
C LYS A 162 7.87 16.83 7.46
N PRO A 163 6.83 16.03 7.24
CA PRO A 163 6.63 15.43 5.94
C PRO A 163 6.39 16.51 4.88
N LYS A 164 7.12 16.49 3.76
CA LYS A 164 6.85 17.37 2.63
C LYS A 164 5.96 16.64 1.65
N ILE A 165 4.69 17.02 1.60
CA ILE A 165 3.72 16.48 0.64
C ILE A 165 4.09 17.01 -0.75
N ASN A 166 4.27 16.11 -1.71
CA ASN A 166 4.42 16.47 -3.12
C ASN A 166 3.07 16.35 -3.84
N THR A 167 2.34 17.44 -3.93
CA THR A 167 1.00 17.46 -4.53
C THR A 167 0.99 17.16 -6.03
N GLU A 168 2.14 17.05 -6.71
CA GLU A 168 2.17 16.68 -8.13
C GLU A 168 1.81 15.21 -8.39
N CYS A 169 1.88 14.35 -7.37
CA CYS A 169 1.72 12.90 -7.53
C CYS A 169 0.39 12.47 -8.14
N LYS A 170 -0.67 13.22 -7.84
CA LYS A 170 -2.00 13.04 -8.43
C LYS A 170 -2.04 13.16 -9.95
N TYR A 171 -1.10 13.88 -10.56
CA TYR A 171 -1.07 14.08 -12.01
C TYR A 171 -0.44 12.90 -12.76
N TYR A 172 0.29 12.03 -12.07
CA TYR A 172 1.08 10.99 -12.70
C TYR A 172 0.56 9.57 -12.44
N SER A 173 -0.32 9.37 -11.46
CA SER A 173 -0.74 8.04 -11.02
C SER A 173 -2.05 8.02 -10.25
N SER A 174 -2.80 6.93 -10.38
CA SER A 174 -4.04 6.67 -9.62
C SER A 174 -3.75 6.23 -8.20
N LEU A 175 -2.64 5.53 -7.99
CA LEU A 175 -2.16 5.09 -6.68
C LEU A 175 -0.71 5.56 -6.51
N PHE A 176 -0.34 6.09 -5.35
CA PHE A 176 1.05 6.47 -5.10
C PHE A 176 1.50 6.15 -3.68
N ARG A 177 2.61 5.44 -3.59
CA ARG A 177 3.13 4.90 -2.34
C ARG A 177 3.79 6.01 -1.52
N THR A 178 3.42 6.10 -0.24
CA THR A 178 3.84 7.17 0.67
C THR A 178 4.93 6.75 1.65
N TYR A 179 5.25 5.45 1.76
CA TYR A 179 6.31 4.93 2.65
C TYR A 179 7.32 4.01 1.95
N SER A 180 8.24 3.39 2.70
CA SER A 180 8.98 2.21 2.24
C SER A 180 8.09 0.96 2.29
N ASP A 181 8.64 -0.20 1.93
CA ASP A 181 7.95 -1.47 2.08
C ASP A 181 7.52 -1.68 3.53
N ILE A 182 6.24 -1.98 3.72
CA ILE A 182 5.68 -2.38 5.01
C ILE A 182 6.14 -3.79 5.37
N ARG A 183 6.20 -4.10 6.66
CA ARG A 183 6.58 -5.42 7.18
C ARG A 183 5.55 -5.93 8.21
N PRO A 184 5.48 -7.24 8.50
CA PRO A 184 4.44 -7.80 9.36
C PRO A 184 4.72 -7.59 10.86
N TRP A 185 5.04 -6.37 11.29
CA TRP A 185 5.20 -6.03 12.71
C TRP A 185 4.80 -4.58 13.02
N ALA A 186 4.44 -4.33 14.27
CA ALA A 186 3.80 -3.09 14.73
C ALA A 186 4.50 -1.81 14.28
N ALA A 187 5.81 -1.70 14.50
CA ALA A 187 6.55 -0.47 14.24
C ALA A 187 6.50 -0.03 12.77
N THR A 188 6.55 -0.96 11.82
CA THR A 188 6.44 -0.60 10.40
C THR A 188 5.00 -0.29 10.00
N ILE A 189 4.02 -1.01 10.54
CA ILE A 189 2.59 -0.74 10.32
C ILE A 189 2.23 0.68 10.76
N PHE A 190 2.64 1.11 11.96
CA PHE A 190 2.31 2.46 12.44
C PHE A 190 3.07 3.56 11.71
N ARG A 191 4.36 3.37 11.42
CA ARG A 191 5.12 4.35 10.60
C ARG A 191 4.53 4.52 9.21
N THR A 192 4.03 3.42 8.65
CA THR A 192 3.31 3.44 7.38
C THR A 192 1.99 4.21 7.51
N ALA A 193 1.22 3.97 8.57
CA ALA A 193 -0.01 4.71 8.84
C ALA A 193 0.23 6.22 8.99
N GLU A 194 1.34 6.59 9.62
CA GLU A 194 1.79 7.98 9.76
C GLU A 194 2.22 8.61 8.42
N SER A 195 2.74 7.83 7.46
CA SER A 195 3.19 8.38 6.19
C SER A 195 2.03 8.79 5.28
N PHE A 196 0.92 8.04 5.29
CA PHE A 196 -0.25 8.37 4.48
C PHE A 196 -1.21 9.32 5.19
N ALA A 197 -1.17 9.43 6.52
CA ALA A 197 -2.06 10.31 7.29
C ALA A 197 -2.13 11.77 6.79
N PRO A 198 -1.00 12.43 6.42
CA PRO A 198 -1.03 13.79 5.87
C PRO A 198 -1.75 13.91 4.52
N TRP A 199 -1.91 12.80 3.79
CA TRP A 199 -2.53 12.76 2.47
C TRP A 199 -4.02 12.46 2.49
N LEU A 200 -4.61 12.12 3.64
CA LEU A 200 -6.03 11.72 3.68
C LEU A 200 -6.97 12.83 3.20
N LYS A 201 -6.59 14.10 3.41
CA LYS A 201 -7.35 15.25 2.87
C LYS A 201 -7.19 15.46 1.36
N LEU A 202 -6.16 14.88 0.77
CA LEU A 202 -5.82 15.03 -0.65
C LEU A 202 -6.15 13.77 -1.46
N SER A 203 -6.37 12.63 -0.81
CA SER A 203 -6.71 11.38 -1.46
C SER A 203 -8.20 11.36 -1.76
N SER A 204 -8.54 11.11 -3.02
CA SER A 204 -9.91 11.08 -3.50
C SER A 204 -9.98 10.34 -4.84
N PRO A 205 -11.18 9.98 -5.31
CA PRO A 205 -11.33 9.42 -6.66
C PRO A 205 -10.70 10.30 -7.76
N GLU A 206 -10.70 11.62 -7.60
CA GLU A 206 -10.19 12.58 -8.59
C GLU A 206 -8.68 12.83 -8.47
N ASN A 207 -8.11 12.67 -7.28
CA ASN A 207 -6.68 12.95 -7.01
C ASN A 207 -5.85 11.67 -6.85
N GLY A 208 -6.47 10.50 -6.93
CA GLY A 208 -5.85 9.22 -6.64
C GLY A 208 -5.66 8.98 -5.13
N TRP A 209 -5.11 7.81 -4.80
CA TRP A 209 -4.95 7.36 -3.43
C TRP A 209 -3.48 7.29 -3.03
N ALA A 210 -3.13 8.13 -2.06
CA ALA A 210 -1.86 8.01 -1.36
C ALA A 210 -1.96 6.83 -0.40
N TYR A 211 -1.05 5.85 -0.52
CA TYR A 211 -1.16 4.63 0.26
C TYR A 211 0.11 4.17 0.95
N GLY A 212 -0.10 3.34 1.98
CA GLY A 212 0.92 2.77 2.85
C GLY A 212 1.66 1.54 2.34
N ASP A 213 1.38 1.03 1.13
CA ASP A 213 1.70 -0.34 0.68
C ASP A 213 0.61 -1.37 1.05
N ALA A 214 0.81 -2.62 0.61
CA ALA A 214 -0.13 -3.73 0.81
C ALA A 214 -0.34 -4.09 2.29
N MET A 215 -1.49 -4.68 2.61
CA MET A 215 -1.75 -5.20 3.95
C MET A 215 -0.99 -6.50 4.19
N THR A 216 -0.27 -6.55 5.30
CA THR A 216 0.47 -7.71 5.82
C THR A 216 -0.35 -8.60 6.75
N VAL A 217 -1.67 -8.38 6.85
CA VAL A 217 -2.59 -9.32 7.51
C VAL A 217 -2.45 -10.72 6.91
N CYS A 218 -2.71 -11.73 7.74
CA CYS A 218 -2.48 -13.15 7.48
C CYS A 218 -0.99 -13.57 7.38
N ASN A 219 -0.02 -12.64 7.38
CA ASN A 219 1.42 -12.97 7.47
C ASN A 219 1.91 -13.05 8.92
N TYR A 220 1.17 -13.73 9.79
CA TYR A 220 1.49 -13.76 11.22
C TYR A 220 2.65 -14.68 11.57
N ASN A 221 2.87 -15.74 10.79
CA ASN A 221 4.03 -16.60 10.95
C ASN A 221 5.24 -15.94 10.28
N TYR A 222 6.08 -15.35 11.11
CA TYR A 222 7.26 -14.64 10.64
C TYR A 222 8.26 -15.54 9.91
N SER A 223 8.45 -16.76 10.42
CA SER A 223 9.43 -17.73 9.91
C SER A 223 9.11 -18.21 8.50
N THR A 224 7.84 -18.17 8.10
CA THR A 224 7.39 -18.58 6.77
C THR A 224 6.97 -17.42 5.88
N SER A 225 7.06 -16.17 6.37
CA SER A 225 6.61 -15.01 5.58
C SER A 225 7.55 -14.72 4.40
N PRO A 226 7.05 -14.68 3.16
CA PRO A 226 7.86 -14.34 1.98
C PRO A 226 8.29 -12.86 1.98
N TYR A 227 7.74 -12.03 2.89
CA TYR A 227 8.12 -10.63 3.08
C TYR A 227 9.25 -10.43 4.08
N ARG A 228 9.94 -11.50 4.50
CA ARG A 228 11.16 -11.43 5.32
C ARG A 228 12.33 -10.90 4.48
N PRO A 229 12.96 -9.76 4.84
CA PRO A 229 14.29 -9.44 4.32
C PRO A 229 15.33 -10.37 4.98
N ALA A 230 16.24 -10.93 4.18
CA ALA A 230 17.32 -11.81 4.65
C ALA A 230 18.29 -11.08 5.61
N ASP A 231 18.51 -9.78 5.41
CA ASP A 231 19.69 -9.08 5.96
C ASP A 231 19.40 -7.81 6.81
N ASP A 232 18.15 -7.35 6.95
CA ASP A 232 17.81 -6.04 7.56
C ASP A 232 16.87 -6.17 8.79
N GLN A 233 17.32 -6.85 9.86
CA GLN A 233 16.52 -7.08 11.07
C GLN A 233 17.16 -6.42 12.31
N PRO A 234 16.40 -5.67 13.14
CA PRO A 234 16.69 -5.62 14.57
C PRO A 234 16.35 -6.97 15.23
N GLU A 235 17.06 -7.33 16.30
CA GLU A 235 17.11 -8.69 16.87
C GLU A 235 15.78 -9.17 17.53
N GLU A 236 14.83 -8.27 17.79
CA GLU A 236 13.56 -8.59 18.44
C GLU A 236 12.36 -8.06 17.65
N HIS A 237 11.56 -8.96 17.08
CA HIS A 237 10.23 -8.65 16.56
C HIS A 237 9.23 -9.66 17.10
N GLY A 238 8.12 -9.17 17.67
CA GLY A 238 6.99 -10.03 18.03
C GLY A 238 6.18 -10.44 16.80
N GLU A 239 5.50 -11.59 16.88
CA GLU A 239 4.54 -12.03 15.88
C GLU A 239 3.38 -11.03 15.70
N LEU A 240 2.78 -11.02 14.52
CA LEU A 240 1.57 -10.24 14.25
C LEU A 240 0.40 -10.88 15.02
N THR A 241 0.08 -10.35 16.19
CA THR A 241 -1.04 -10.83 17.01
C THR A 241 -2.39 -10.55 16.33
N PRO A 242 -3.45 -11.33 16.60
CA PRO A 242 -4.78 -11.08 16.02
C PRO A 242 -5.29 -9.66 16.31
N ALA A 243 -4.97 -9.09 17.48
CA ALA A 243 -5.34 -7.73 17.82
C ALA A 243 -4.64 -6.69 16.93
N LEU A 244 -3.36 -6.90 16.64
CA LEU A 244 -2.59 -6.03 15.75
C LEU A 244 -3.03 -6.15 14.29
N GLU A 245 -3.40 -7.35 13.83
CA GLU A 245 -4.01 -7.56 12.50
C GLU A 245 -5.32 -6.80 12.36
N LYS A 246 -6.17 -6.82 13.39
CA LYS A 246 -7.44 -6.08 13.42
C LYS A 246 -7.21 -4.58 13.30
N ALA A 247 -6.28 -4.02 14.08
CA ALA A 247 -5.96 -2.60 13.98
C ALA A 247 -5.33 -2.24 12.63
N HIS A 248 -4.43 -3.06 12.11
CA HIS A 248 -3.84 -2.88 10.77
C HIS A 248 -4.91 -2.79 9.69
N TYR A 249 -5.77 -3.80 9.62
CA TYR A 249 -6.90 -3.83 8.68
C TYR A 249 -7.82 -2.63 8.89
N GLY A 250 -8.17 -2.30 10.14
CA GLY A 250 -9.03 -1.18 10.48
C GLY A 250 -8.46 0.17 10.04
N MET A 251 -7.16 0.40 10.21
CA MET A 251 -6.49 1.62 9.77
C MET A 251 -6.59 1.77 8.25
N TRP A 252 -6.32 0.70 7.49
CA TRP A 252 -6.46 0.71 6.02
C TRP A 252 -7.91 0.93 5.59
N VAL A 253 -8.87 0.30 6.28
CA VAL A 253 -10.30 0.47 6.00
C VAL A 253 -10.74 1.92 6.20
N ILE A 254 -10.51 2.48 7.39
CA ILE A 254 -10.98 3.84 7.71
C ILE A 254 -10.25 4.89 6.87
N ALA A 255 -8.98 4.68 6.56
CA ALA A 255 -8.17 5.61 5.78
C ALA A 255 -8.34 5.45 4.24
N SER A 256 -9.36 4.70 3.79
CA SER A 256 -9.64 4.47 2.36
C SER A 256 -8.43 3.99 1.57
N GLN A 257 -7.57 3.21 2.21
CA GLN A 257 -6.37 2.67 1.60
C GLN A 257 -6.75 1.52 0.66
N PRO A 258 -5.96 1.26 -0.40
CA PRO A 258 -6.08 0.03 -1.17
C PRO A 258 -5.95 -1.20 -0.26
N LEU A 259 -6.95 -2.08 -0.28
CA LEU A 259 -7.01 -3.28 0.54
C LEU A 259 -6.29 -4.45 -0.15
N PHE A 260 -5.04 -4.25 -0.57
CA PHE A 260 -4.23 -5.30 -1.19
C PHE A 260 -3.81 -6.32 -0.14
N ILE A 261 -4.23 -7.57 -0.30
CA ILE A 261 -3.80 -8.68 0.57
C ILE A 261 -2.49 -9.23 0.01
N SER A 262 -1.47 -9.32 0.86
CA SER A 262 -0.14 -9.79 0.47
C SER A 262 0.18 -11.22 0.92
N ALA A 263 -0.76 -11.92 1.54
CA ALA A 263 -0.57 -13.28 2.06
C ALA A 263 -1.38 -14.31 1.27
N PRO A 264 -0.97 -15.59 1.29
CA PRO A 264 -1.89 -16.69 1.00
C PRO A 264 -3.10 -16.60 1.92
N VAL A 265 -4.30 -16.44 1.36
CA VAL A 265 -5.52 -16.24 2.15
C VAL A 265 -5.98 -17.53 2.85
N GLU A 266 -5.50 -18.67 2.35
CA GLU A 266 -5.72 -20.02 2.87
C GLU A 266 -5.11 -20.20 4.25
N ASP A 267 -3.98 -19.53 4.51
CA ASP A 267 -3.26 -19.59 5.79
C ASP A 267 -3.77 -18.55 6.79
N CYS A 268 -4.79 -17.77 6.42
CA CYS A 268 -5.29 -16.70 7.28
C CYS A 268 -6.06 -17.23 8.49
N ARG A 269 -5.90 -16.57 9.65
CA ARG A 269 -6.73 -16.84 10.83
C ARG A 269 -8.20 -16.64 10.48
N LYS A 270 -9.05 -17.58 10.93
CA LYS A 270 -10.48 -17.59 10.58
C LYS A 270 -11.21 -16.30 10.98
N ASP A 271 -10.86 -15.71 12.12
CA ASP A 271 -11.47 -14.46 12.59
C ASP A 271 -11.02 -13.25 11.76
N ILE A 272 -9.76 -13.22 11.32
CA ILE A 272 -9.26 -12.18 10.40
C ILE A 272 -9.88 -12.33 9.00
N LEU A 273 -9.94 -13.55 8.47
CA LEU A 273 -10.58 -13.82 7.19
C LEU A 273 -12.07 -13.43 7.19
N ALA A 274 -12.77 -13.62 8.31
CA ALA A 274 -14.16 -13.17 8.47
C ALA A 274 -14.29 -11.64 8.38
N LEU A 275 -13.32 -10.89 8.91
CA LEU A 275 -13.28 -9.42 8.80
C LEU A 275 -12.99 -8.98 7.36
N LEU A 276 -12.03 -9.62 6.69
CA LEU A 276 -11.67 -9.31 5.29
C LEU A 276 -12.85 -9.52 4.32
N LYS A 277 -13.79 -10.40 4.67
CA LYS A 277 -15.02 -10.67 3.91
C LYS A 277 -16.23 -9.86 4.35
N ASN A 278 -16.11 -9.05 5.41
CA ASN A 278 -17.27 -8.38 6.00
C ASN A 278 -17.73 -7.20 5.11
N PRO A 279 -18.92 -7.27 4.50
CA PRO A 279 -19.36 -6.27 3.54
C PRO A 279 -19.57 -4.89 4.15
N ASP A 280 -19.93 -4.81 5.44
CA ASP A 280 -20.13 -3.53 6.11
C ASP A 280 -18.80 -2.82 6.39
N ILE A 281 -17.75 -3.58 6.69
CA ILE A 281 -16.40 -3.05 6.87
C ILE A 281 -15.82 -2.59 5.53
N ILE A 282 -15.95 -3.43 4.49
CA ILE A 282 -15.52 -3.08 3.12
C ILE A 282 -16.24 -1.81 2.64
N LYS A 283 -17.53 -1.68 2.93
CA LYS A 283 -18.31 -0.49 2.56
C LYS A 283 -17.78 0.79 3.20
N ILE A 284 -17.24 0.72 4.42
CA ILE A 284 -16.58 1.89 5.04
C ILE A 284 -15.38 2.31 4.19
N ASN A 285 -14.55 1.38 3.75
CA ASN A 285 -13.40 1.69 2.90
C ASN A 285 -13.84 2.24 1.53
N GLN A 286 -14.77 1.55 0.85
CA GLN A 286 -15.16 1.82 -0.53
C GLN A 286 -16.02 3.07 -0.72
N HIS A 287 -16.69 3.56 0.33
CA HIS A 287 -17.54 4.74 0.22
C HIS A 287 -16.72 6.02 0.43
N TYR A 288 -16.58 6.84 -0.59
CA TYR A 288 -16.02 8.19 -0.48
C TYR A 288 -17.13 9.24 -0.54
N SER A 289 -17.23 10.10 0.48
CA SER A 289 -18.16 11.24 0.48
C SER A 289 -17.43 12.53 0.89
N GLY A 290 -16.29 12.80 0.25
CA GLY A 290 -15.42 13.94 0.56
C GLY A 290 -14.47 13.72 1.75
N ASP A 291 -14.42 12.49 2.29
CA ASP A 291 -13.60 12.13 3.44
C ASP A 291 -12.93 10.77 3.18
N ALA A 292 -11.60 10.75 3.05
CA ALA A 292 -10.83 9.51 2.97
C ALA A 292 -10.56 8.91 4.35
N GLY A 293 -10.95 9.60 5.42
CA GLY A 293 -10.60 9.32 6.79
C GLY A 293 -9.80 10.46 7.41
N SER A 294 -9.76 10.48 8.73
CA SER A 294 -8.94 11.40 9.52
C SER A 294 -8.35 10.64 10.70
N VAL A 295 -7.18 11.08 11.15
CA VAL A 295 -6.55 10.57 12.35
C VAL A 295 -6.18 11.71 13.27
N VAL A 296 -6.50 11.54 14.55
CA VAL A 296 -6.18 12.50 15.60
C VAL A 296 -5.50 11.73 16.73
N ARG A 297 -4.34 12.23 17.17
CA ARG A 297 -3.71 11.79 18.40
C ARG A 297 -4.51 12.34 19.58
N LEU A 298 -4.96 11.46 20.45
CA LEU A 298 -5.63 11.84 21.69
C LEU A 298 -4.60 11.81 22.84
N THR A 299 -4.60 12.85 23.66
CA THR A 299 -3.77 12.99 24.87
C THR A 299 -4.61 13.62 25.99
N GLY A 300 -4.33 13.29 27.25
CA GLY A 300 -5.02 13.89 28.40
C GLY A 300 -6.51 13.56 28.44
N ASN A 301 -7.29 14.51 28.95
CA ASN A 301 -8.74 14.45 29.20
C ASN A 301 -9.63 14.17 27.96
N ASN A 302 -9.06 14.15 26.75
CA ASN A 302 -9.77 13.79 25.51
C ASN A 302 -9.76 12.29 25.22
N LEU A 303 -8.91 11.53 25.93
CA LEU A 303 -9.14 10.13 26.24
C LEU A 303 -9.87 10.11 27.57
N LEU A 304 -10.98 9.39 27.63
CA LEU A 304 -11.62 9.10 28.90
C LEU A 304 -10.58 8.47 29.85
N GLN A 305 -10.03 9.26 30.77
CA GLN A 305 -9.34 8.75 31.95
C GLN A 305 -9.64 9.61 33.16
N THR A 306 -10.03 8.92 34.22
CA THR A 306 -9.70 9.27 35.61
C THR A 306 -8.19 9.01 35.83
N GLY A 307 -7.31 9.96 35.47
CA GLY A 307 -5.88 9.87 35.81
C GLY A 307 -4.88 10.41 34.76
N SER A 308 -3.67 10.76 35.21
CA SER A 308 -2.60 11.40 34.42
C SER A 308 -2.11 10.54 33.23
N THR A 309 -1.96 11.16 32.05
CA THR A 309 -1.60 10.50 30.78
C THR A 309 -0.28 10.99 30.17
N ALA A 310 0.69 11.44 30.97
CA ALA A 310 1.99 11.84 30.43
C ALA A 310 2.60 10.66 29.61
N GLY A 311 2.76 10.84 28.30
CA GLY A 311 3.40 9.86 27.40
C GLY A 311 2.48 8.86 26.67
N ARG A 312 1.17 8.81 26.95
CA ARG A 312 0.24 7.83 26.34
C ARG A 312 -0.32 8.30 24.98
N ILE A 313 -0.42 7.41 23.99
CA ILE A 313 -0.85 7.71 22.62
C ILE A 313 -1.94 6.74 22.20
N VAL A 314 -3.19 7.22 22.18
CA VAL A 314 -4.27 6.57 21.44
C VAL A 314 -4.53 7.40 20.20
N LYS A 315 -4.52 6.74 19.03
CA LYS A 315 -4.96 7.38 17.80
C LYS A 315 -6.41 7.01 17.55
N ARG A 316 -7.23 8.06 17.40
CA ARG A 316 -8.59 7.91 16.89
C ARG A 316 -8.58 8.17 15.40
N TRP A 317 -8.93 7.14 14.66
CA TRP A 317 -9.27 7.21 13.25
C TRP A 317 -10.77 7.38 13.10
N MET A 318 -11.20 8.23 12.19
CA MET A 318 -12.60 8.46 11.91
C MET A 318 -12.82 8.60 10.41
N LYS A 319 -13.90 8.01 9.89
CA LYS A 319 -14.41 8.30 8.56
C LYS A 319 -15.89 8.69 8.62
N TYR A 320 -16.22 9.78 7.94
CA TYR A 320 -17.57 10.29 7.79
C TYR A 320 -18.12 9.88 6.41
N ILE A 321 -19.32 9.29 6.41
CA ILE A 321 -20.01 8.84 5.20
C ILE A 321 -21.42 9.44 5.21
N ARG A 322 -21.72 10.29 4.25
CA ARG A 322 -23.07 10.89 4.10
C ARG A 322 -23.67 10.58 2.74
N THR A 323 -24.92 10.16 2.77
CA THR A 323 -25.78 9.96 1.60
C THR A 323 -27.02 10.83 1.71
N ARG A 324 -27.91 10.77 0.70
CA ARG A 324 -29.20 11.47 0.73
C ARG A 324 -30.11 11.04 1.89
N THR A 325 -30.02 9.78 2.33
CA THR A 325 -30.99 9.18 3.27
C THR A 325 -30.38 8.82 4.63
N LYS A 326 -29.05 8.82 4.75
CA LYS A 326 -28.36 8.42 5.97
C LYS A 326 -27.00 9.08 6.15
N GLU A 327 -26.62 9.19 7.41
CA GLU A 327 -25.28 9.52 7.88
C GLU A 327 -24.66 8.32 8.60
N THR A 328 -23.38 8.06 8.36
CA THR A 328 -22.59 7.04 9.05
C THR A 328 -21.25 7.61 9.47
N ARG A 329 -20.84 7.31 10.70
CA ARG A 329 -19.53 7.67 11.26
C ARG A 329 -18.85 6.40 11.72
N ALA A 330 -17.72 6.08 11.12
CA ALA A 330 -16.89 4.95 11.48
C ALA A 330 -15.74 5.42 12.37
N PHE A 331 -15.48 4.74 13.49
CA PHE A 331 -14.46 5.10 14.47
C PHE A 331 -13.59 3.90 14.83
N LEU A 332 -12.28 4.02 14.62
CA LEU A 332 -11.29 3.08 15.14
C LEU A 332 -10.42 3.78 16.16
N PHE A 333 -10.30 3.19 17.34
CA PHE A 333 -9.34 3.61 18.35
C PHE A 333 -8.23 2.57 18.41
N VAL A 334 -6.97 3.01 18.39
CA VAL A 334 -5.78 2.15 18.44
C VAL A 334 -4.85 2.63 19.55
N ASP A 335 -4.50 1.74 20.47
CA ASP A 335 -3.43 1.94 21.45
C ASP A 335 -2.06 1.67 20.82
N GLU A 336 -1.27 2.71 20.59
CA GLU A 336 0.09 2.54 20.05
C GLU A 336 1.16 2.45 21.15
N THR A 337 0.79 2.49 22.43
CA THR A 337 1.73 2.50 23.57
C THR A 337 1.90 1.17 24.28
N PHE A 338 1.11 0.15 23.94
CA PHE A 338 1.23 -1.23 24.46
C PHE A 338 1.25 -1.33 26.00
N SER A 339 0.73 -0.31 26.69
CA SER A 339 0.92 -0.13 28.13
C SER A 339 -0.27 0.57 28.77
N LEU A 340 -1.40 0.68 28.06
CA LEU A 340 -2.58 1.32 28.62
C LEU A 340 -3.22 0.44 29.71
N PRO A 341 -3.59 1.03 30.86
CA PRO A 341 -4.28 0.31 31.91
C PRO A 341 -5.66 -0.14 31.44
N GLU A 342 -6.23 -1.12 32.16
CA GLU A 342 -7.49 -1.75 31.80
C GLU A 342 -8.66 -0.78 31.57
N SER A 343 -8.68 0.30 32.36
CA SER A 343 -9.69 1.36 32.34
C SER A 343 -9.55 2.40 31.21
N ALA A 344 -8.53 2.30 30.33
CA ALA A 344 -8.27 3.29 29.29
C ALA A 344 -9.22 3.23 28.08
N PHE A 345 -9.93 2.12 27.89
CA PHE A 345 -10.91 1.91 26.82
C PHE A 345 -12.25 1.49 27.40
N ASP A 346 -12.95 2.42 28.05
CA ASP A 346 -14.37 2.23 28.27
C ASP A 346 -15.10 2.37 26.92
N THR A 347 -15.31 1.23 26.26
CA THR A 347 -15.94 1.21 24.93
C THR A 347 -17.39 1.64 24.97
N ALA A 348 -18.10 1.42 26.09
CA ALA A 348 -19.44 1.94 26.30
C ALA A 348 -19.44 3.46 26.32
N ALA A 349 -18.54 4.07 27.08
CA ALA A 349 -18.40 5.52 27.13
C ALA A 349 -17.93 6.12 25.79
N LEU A 350 -16.98 5.49 25.07
CA LEU A 350 -16.58 5.94 23.73
C LEU A 350 -17.76 5.97 22.76
N LYS A 351 -18.57 4.92 22.75
CA LYS A 351 -19.78 4.84 21.90
C LYS A 351 -20.75 5.98 22.22
N VAL A 352 -21.01 6.24 23.50
CA VAL A 352 -21.90 7.35 23.93
C VAL A 352 -21.36 8.71 23.49
N ILE A 353 -20.06 8.97 23.68
CA ILE A 353 -19.42 10.25 23.34
C ILE A 353 -19.41 10.51 21.84
N TYR A 354 -19.07 9.50 21.05
CA TYR A 354 -18.79 9.67 19.62
C TYR A 354 -20.01 9.43 18.72
N CYS A 355 -20.93 8.56 19.12
CA CYS A 355 -22.19 8.35 18.41
C CYS A 355 -23.30 9.27 18.93
N GLY A 356 -23.40 9.47 20.24
CA GLY A 356 -24.58 10.07 20.87
C GLY A 356 -25.80 9.13 20.87
N ALA A 357 -26.86 9.51 21.60
CA ALA A 357 -28.01 8.64 21.88
C ALA A 357 -28.90 8.30 20.66
N ARG A 358 -28.77 9.03 19.54
CA ARG A 358 -29.68 8.92 18.37
C ARG A 358 -29.14 8.07 17.22
N TYR A 359 -28.01 7.40 17.39
CA TYR A 359 -27.39 6.59 16.35
C TYR A 359 -27.51 5.11 16.68
N ASN A 360 -27.80 4.30 15.66
CA ASN A 360 -27.63 2.85 15.75
C ASN A 360 -26.13 2.53 15.71
N ILE A 361 -25.65 1.76 16.68
CA ILE A 361 -24.24 1.45 16.84
C ILE A 361 -24.00 -0.01 16.45
N LYS A 362 -23.11 -0.22 15.48
CA LYS A 362 -22.60 -1.54 15.12
C LYS A 362 -21.13 -1.64 15.50
N VAL A 363 -20.81 -2.56 16.39
CA VAL A 363 -19.43 -2.87 16.79
C VAL A 363 -18.92 -3.99 15.89
N PHE A 364 -17.77 -3.77 15.25
CA PHE A 364 -17.09 -4.78 14.44
C PHE A 364 -16.15 -5.63 15.27
N TRP A 365 -15.39 -4.99 16.16
CA TRP A 365 -14.64 -5.67 17.21
C TRP A 365 -14.34 -4.74 18.37
N ASP A 366 -14.06 -5.39 19.49
CA ASP A 366 -13.41 -4.86 20.67
C ASP A 366 -12.40 -5.93 21.09
N THR A 367 -11.10 -5.62 21.05
CA THR A 367 -10.08 -6.61 21.42
C THR A 367 -10.06 -6.88 22.93
N GLY A 368 -10.72 -6.04 23.73
CA GLY A 368 -10.77 -6.18 25.18
C GLY A 368 -9.40 -6.05 25.83
N ASN A 369 -9.18 -6.86 26.87
CA ASN A 369 -8.04 -6.76 27.77
C ASN A 369 -6.80 -7.52 27.30
N VAL A 370 -6.28 -7.12 26.15
CA VAL A 370 -5.00 -7.62 25.61
C VAL A 370 -3.94 -6.52 25.64
N MET A 371 -2.67 -6.90 25.49
CA MET A 371 -1.52 -5.98 25.48
C MET A 371 -1.65 -4.86 24.43
N PHE A 372 -2.26 -5.17 23.28
CA PHE A 372 -2.50 -4.22 22.21
C PHE A 372 -3.99 -4.07 21.94
N ARG A 373 -4.53 -2.88 22.18
CA ARG A 373 -5.98 -2.65 22.14
C ARG A 373 -6.43 -1.92 20.90
N SER A 374 -7.53 -2.38 20.32
CA SER A 374 -8.28 -1.62 19.33
C SER A 374 -9.78 -1.89 19.39
N VAL A 375 -10.54 -0.86 19.02
CA VAL A 375 -12.01 -0.91 19.02
C VAL A 375 -12.48 -0.27 17.72
N PHE A 376 -13.27 -1.01 16.93
CA PHE A 376 -13.87 -0.50 15.70
C PHE A 376 -15.38 -0.61 15.74
N PHE A 377 -16.05 0.52 15.59
CA PHE A 377 -17.50 0.59 15.47
C PHE A 377 -17.94 1.64 14.46
N GLN A 378 -19.18 1.53 14.02
CA GLN A 378 -19.86 2.55 13.23
C GLN A 378 -21.14 3.01 13.92
N CYS A 379 -21.44 4.30 13.80
CA CYS A 379 -22.68 4.93 14.22
C CYS A 379 -23.46 5.32 12.96
N THR A 380 -24.72 4.90 12.83
CA THR A 380 -25.58 5.27 11.69
C THR A 380 -26.85 5.96 12.16
N ARG A 381 -27.23 7.04 11.48
CA ARG A 381 -28.50 7.75 11.68
C ARG A 381 -29.18 7.95 10.33
N ALA A 382 -30.45 7.54 10.24
CA ALA A 382 -31.31 7.88 9.11
C ALA A 382 -31.82 9.32 9.24
N PHE A 383 -32.05 9.98 8.12
CA PHE A 383 -32.62 11.33 8.08
C PHE A 383 -34.14 11.32 7.97
#